data_AF-F3C3H5-F1
#
_entry.id   AF-F3C3H5-F1
#
_cell.length_a   1.000
_cell.length_b   1.000
_cell.length_c   1.000
_cell.angle_alpha   90.00
_cell.angle_beta   90.00
_cell.angle_gamma   90.00
#
_symmetry.space_group_name_H-M   'P 1'
#
loop_
_entity.id
_entity.type
_entity.pdbx_description
1 polymer ?
#
loop_
_entity_poly.entity_id
_entity_poly.type
_entity_poly.pdbx_seq_one_letter_code
_entity_poly.pdbx_strand_id
1 'polypeptide(L)'
;MFTAYTTSGTPASPGSLPSSRQLDSAPFDVEHPNAGFIRGSLPDWYLNAPATLRQALHASHQKTLRSTHALGPIRNRLLSAQAFAAPLLTKAFFERFERPLDVEAFQLMTWRYDGSWKPNPLEQTLLQAALQNFASSNRSRFDPYSAILRTGGLRYWLIDSAQRRYKVEYKDRLDIDLEQFADFCHELDLGGQYQAHLDSVFKPSTPGAAKAVATVFIDGERDAVEVLAHIAMMKGDISEAAYQMLLSVVKPDVHAQWGGRGLRYCQLHMLDTYAFSGCLLHGALLIQQDIADPDSGPCLVYMPSEPSHPLKQFASLRAFNDSLVAALDSDSYRRYFSRFVSLGQSPEFFAKLKSRLYPVQEHTLDVNADLVLQAQPFSKPPFELLYDHLLAKTYVDSRTIAVPSAQADQLARDALLDNLKNSGMDILNAAGLFVPVLGEVMAVVALYQIVREAFVAYEDWTHGEVEEAMQHVYNIAENVAQTVVVGSVIGALDRLEPSMFIESLVQKRVDGSVRLGKPTIGG
;
A
#
# COMPACT_ATOMS: atom_id res chain seq x y z
N MET A 1 -37.45 0.39 90.09
CA MET A 1 -38.80 0.06 90.57
C MET A 1 -39.06 -1.38 90.16
N PHE A 2 -39.00 -2.28 91.15
CA PHE A 2 -39.62 -3.61 91.25
C PHE A 2 -39.34 -4.75 90.23
N THR A 3 -38.76 -5.83 90.81
CA THR A 3 -39.03 -7.29 90.66
C THR A 3 -38.81 -7.97 89.29
N ALA A 4 -37.90 -8.94 89.09
CA ALA A 4 -37.52 -10.19 89.79
C ALA A 4 -38.41 -11.42 89.48
N TYR A 5 -37.71 -12.55 89.24
CA TYR A 5 -38.09 -13.96 89.07
C TYR A 5 -38.43 -14.44 87.65
N THR A 6 -37.55 -15.11 86.88
CA THR A 6 -36.81 -16.41 87.00
C THR A 6 -37.67 -17.67 87.18
N THR A 7 -37.59 -18.57 86.19
CA THR A 7 -37.34 -20.03 86.29
C THR A 7 -37.11 -20.55 84.85
N SER A 8 -35.88 -20.88 84.43
CA SER A 8 -35.12 -22.14 84.62
C SER A 8 -35.74 -23.33 83.86
N GLY A 9 -35.02 -24.11 83.03
CA GLY A 9 -33.57 -24.28 82.88
C GLY A 9 -33.25 -25.07 81.59
N THR A 10 -32.07 -24.84 80.97
CA THR A 10 -30.79 -25.59 81.09
C THR A 10 -30.77 -26.99 80.46
N PRO A 11 -29.61 -27.49 79.98
CA PRO A 11 -28.41 -26.80 79.48
C PRO A 11 -27.80 -27.44 78.21
N ALA A 12 -26.94 -26.72 77.48
CA ALA A 12 -25.76 -27.31 76.82
C ALA A 12 -24.71 -26.24 76.52
N SER A 13 -23.47 -26.58 76.85
CA SER A 13 -22.26 -25.76 76.99
C SER A 13 -21.72 -25.10 75.70
N PRO A 14 -20.82 -24.11 75.84
CA PRO A 14 -20.52 -23.11 74.82
C PRO A 14 -19.37 -23.53 73.90
N GLY A 15 -19.61 -23.44 72.58
CA GLY A 15 -18.58 -23.51 71.55
C GLY A 15 -18.11 -22.12 71.16
N SER A 16 -16.83 -21.89 71.37
CA SER A 16 -16.04 -20.68 71.13
C SER A 16 -16.13 -20.13 69.70
N LEU A 17 -16.01 -18.80 69.57
CA LEU A 17 -15.95 -17.99 68.35
C LEU A 17 -15.11 -18.62 67.21
N PRO A 18 -15.60 -18.62 65.96
CA PRO A 18 -14.73 -18.75 64.80
C PRO A 18 -14.20 -17.37 64.39
N SER A 19 -12.92 -17.19 64.72
CA SER A 19 -11.84 -16.60 63.92
C SER A 19 -12.25 -15.86 62.64
N SER A 20 -11.77 -14.61 62.55
CA SER A 20 -11.63 -13.81 61.34
C SER A 20 -11.37 -14.68 60.10
N ARG A 21 -12.30 -14.68 59.14
CA ARG A 21 -12.05 -15.22 57.80
C ARG A 21 -10.78 -14.58 57.28
N GLN A 22 -9.76 -15.41 57.11
CA GLN A 22 -8.68 -15.17 56.15
C GLN A 22 -9.31 -14.60 54.89
N LEU A 23 -8.85 -13.42 54.46
CA LEU A 23 -8.90 -13.12 53.04
C LEU A 23 -8.17 -14.29 52.39
N ASP A 24 -8.92 -15.15 51.69
CA ASP A 24 -8.37 -16.08 50.72
C ASP A 24 -7.61 -15.22 49.71
N SER A 25 -6.31 -15.04 49.94
CA SER A 25 -5.37 -14.67 48.91
C SER A 25 -5.30 -15.85 47.96
N ALA A 26 -6.30 -15.96 47.09
CA ALA A 26 -6.15 -16.70 45.86
C ALA A 26 -4.91 -16.12 45.16
N PRO A 27 -3.98 -16.96 44.67
CA PRO A 27 -2.90 -16.46 43.84
C PRO A 27 -3.53 -15.71 42.66
N PHE A 28 -3.05 -14.50 42.37
CA PHE A 28 -3.43 -13.76 41.18
C PHE A 28 -2.87 -14.47 39.94
N ASP A 29 -3.47 -15.61 39.56
CA ASP A 29 -3.28 -16.32 38.28
C ASP A 29 -4.15 -15.69 37.19
N VAL A 30 -4.31 -14.37 37.20
CA VAL A 30 -5.15 -13.69 36.21
C VAL A 30 -4.26 -13.32 35.04
N GLU A 31 -4.17 -14.23 34.07
CA GLU A 31 -3.87 -13.83 32.68
C GLU A 31 -4.70 -12.57 32.37
N HIS A 32 -4.08 -11.54 31.82
CA HIS A 32 -4.78 -10.30 31.46
C HIS A 32 -6.04 -10.64 30.64
N PRO A 33 -7.20 -9.96 30.86
CA PRO A 33 -8.49 -10.21 30.20
C PRO A 33 -8.49 -10.44 28.67
N ASN A 34 -7.53 -9.88 27.92
CA ASN A 34 -7.46 -10.04 26.46
C ASN A 34 -6.49 -11.14 26.00
N ALA A 35 -5.65 -11.70 26.89
CA ALA A 35 -4.64 -12.69 26.52
C ALA A 35 -5.24 -13.96 25.92
N GLY A 36 -6.34 -14.47 26.51
CA GLY A 36 -7.06 -15.63 25.97
C GLY A 36 -7.67 -15.37 24.59
N PHE A 37 -8.18 -14.16 24.34
CA PHE A 37 -8.73 -13.78 23.04
C PHE A 37 -7.62 -13.67 21.99
N ILE A 38 -6.51 -12.98 22.31
CA ILE A 38 -5.35 -12.84 21.42
C ILE A 38 -4.81 -14.22 21.06
N ARG A 39 -4.58 -15.09 22.05
CA ARG A 39 -4.14 -16.47 21.86
C ARG A 39 -5.01 -17.24 20.87
N GLY A 40 -6.33 -17.18 21.04
CA GLY A 40 -7.29 -17.86 20.16
C GLY A 40 -7.43 -17.23 18.76
N SER A 41 -6.82 -16.07 18.53
CA SER A 41 -6.88 -15.32 17.27
C SER A 41 -5.54 -15.31 16.52
N LEU A 42 -4.50 -15.96 17.04
CA LEU A 42 -3.22 -16.08 16.34
C LEU A 42 -3.30 -17.18 15.29
N PRO A 43 -2.71 -16.98 14.10
CA PRO A 43 -2.84 -17.94 13.02
C PRO A 43 -2.01 -19.21 13.29
N ASP A 44 -2.55 -20.35 12.87
CA ASP A 44 -1.95 -21.67 13.07
C ASP A 44 -0.52 -21.78 12.52
N TRP A 45 -0.24 -21.17 11.36
CA TRP A 45 1.09 -21.20 10.76
C TRP A 45 2.15 -20.53 11.64
N TYR A 46 1.75 -19.56 12.47
CA TYR A 46 2.64 -18.87 13.40
C TYR A 46 2.80 -19.65 14.71
N LEU A 47 1.69 -20.16 15.27
CA LEU A 47 1.72 -20.94 16.51
C LEU A 47 2.48 -22.27 16.34
N ASN A 48 2.35 -22.92 15.19
CA ASN A 48 3.02 -24.19 14.89
C ASN A 48 4.47 -24.03 14.39
N ALA A 49 4.93 -22.79 14.16
CA ALA A 49 6.31 -22.55 13.75
C ALA A 49 7.32 -22.91 14.86
N PRO A 50 8.55 -23.35 14.51
CA PRO A 50 9.61 -23.55 15.49
C PRO A 50 9.90 -22.27 16.29
N ALA A 51 10.22 -22.41 17.58
CA ALA A 51 10.54 -21.27 18.45
C ALA A 51 11.68 -20.41 17.90
N THR A 52 12.71 -21.04 17.31
CA THR A 52 13.82 -20.33 16.67
C THR A 52 13.37 -19.44 15.51
N LEU A 53 12.37 -19.87 14.73
CA LEU A 53 11.83 -19.12 13.60
C LEU A 53 10.95 -17.96 14.09
N ARG A 54 10.17 -18.15 15.15
CA ARG A 54 9.41 -17.07 15.79
C ARG A 54 10.31 -16.01 16.42
N GLN A 55 11.38 -16.42 17.10
CA GLN A 55 12.37 -15.52 17.67
C GLN A 55 13.12 -14.74 16.58
N ALA A 56 13.46 -15.39 15.46
CA ALA A 56 14.07 -14.72 14.32
C ALA A 56 13.12 -13.69 13.66
N LEU A 57 11.83 -14.03 13.52
CA LEU A 57 10.81 -13.09 13.06
C LEU A 57 10.66 -11.88 14.00
N HIS A 58 10.67 -12.10 15.31
CA HIS A 58 10.63 -11.01 16.28
C HIS A 58 11.87 -10.11 16.17
N ALA A 59 13.07 -10.69 16.11
CA ALA A 59 14.31 -9.93 16.00
C ALA A 59 14.38 -9.11 14.69
N SER A 60 13.96 -9.67 13.56
CA SER A 60 13.92 -8.96 12.27
C SER A 60 12.83 -7.88 12.23
N HIS A 61 11.69 -8.09 12.89
CA HIS A 61 10.69 -7.04 13.06
C HIS A 61 11.26 -5.84 13.85
N GLN A 62 12.00 -6.07 14.94
CA GLN A 62 12.65 -4.98 15.68
C GLN A 62 13.64 -4.17 14.82
N LYS A 63 14.36 -4.80 13.88
CA LYS A 63 15.18 -4.09 12.89
C LYS A 63 14.32 -3.21 11.98
N THR A 64 13.22 -3.77 11.48
CA THR A 64 12.30 -3.05 10.60
C THR A 64 11.69 -1.82 11.27
N LEU A 65 11.40 -1.87 12.58
CA LEU A 65 10.95 -0.69 13.33
C LEU A 65 11.98 0.44 13.34
N ARG A 66 13.28 0.11 13.48
CA ARG A 66 14.37 1.10 13.43
C ARG A 66 14.50 1.73 12.05
N SER A 67 14.45 0.90 11.00
CA SER A 67 14.45 1.37 9.61
C SER A 67 13.20 2.22 9.33
N THR A 68 12.04 1.85 9.91
CA THR A 68 10.78 2.60 9.82
C THR A 68 10.89 4.01 10.41
N HIS A 69 11.51 4.08 11.59
CA HIS A 69 11.78 5.36 12.25
C HIS A 69 12.75 6.21 11.42
N ALA A 70 13.69 5.59 10.71
CA ALA A 70 14.68 6.28 9.89
C ALA A 70 14.12 6.88 8.60
N LEU A 71 13.14 6.26 7.90
CA LEU A 71 12.51 6.92 6.74
C LEU A 71 11.40 7.88 7.11
N GLY A 72 10.83 7.79 8.32
CA GLY A 72 9.77 8.70 8.79
C GLY A 72 10.00 10.18 8.41
N PRO A 73 11.16 10.78 8.73
CA PRO A 73 11.47 12.16 8.34
C PRO A 73 11.50 12.42 6.82
N ILE A 74 11.97 11.45 6.02
CA ILE A 74 12.03 11.56 4.56
C ILE A 74 10.61 11.44 3.98
N ARG A 75 9.83 10.45 4.45
CA ARG A 75 8.44 10.21 4.05
C ARG A 75 7.54 11.39 4.38
N ASN A 76 7.70 12.02 5.54
CA ASN A 76 6.93 13.19 5.96
C ASN A 76 7.14 14.41 5.06
N ARG A 77 8.25 14.47 4.31
CA ARG A 77 8.52 15.52 3.33
C ARG A 77 7.92 15.22 1.95
N LEU A 78 7.52 13.97 1.69
CA LEU A 78 7.00 13.55 0.40
C LEU A 78 5.51 13.87 0.29
N LEU A 79 5.20 15.09 -0.13
CA LEU A 79 3.83 15.52 -0.46
C LEU A 79 3.31 14.85 -1.74
N SER A 80 2.01 14.55 -1.80
CA SER A 80 1.33 14.21 -3.04
C SER A 80 1.29 15.41 -3.99
N ALA A 81 1.15 15.18 -5.29
CA ALA A 81 1.03 16.25 -6.28
C ALA A 81 -0.13 17.21 -5.95
N GLN A 82 -1.25 16.67 -5.46
CA GLN A 82 -2.40 17.45 -5.02
C GLN A 82 -2.06 18.34 -3.81
N ALA A 83 -1.52 17.73 -2.72
CA ALA A 83 -1.18 18.45 -1.50
C ALA A 83 -0.09 19.52 -1.72
N PHE A 84 0.82 19.27 -2.66
CA PHE A 84 1.84 20.24 -3.06
C PHE A 84 1.26 21.38 -3.91
N ALA A 85 0.50 21.06 -4.96
CA ALA A 85 0.14 22.01 -5.99
C ALA A 85 -1.11 22.85 -5.66
N ALA A 86 -2.09 22.31 -4.92
CA ALA A 86 -3.32 23.03 -4.58
C ALA A 86 -3.07 24.38 -3.87
N PRO A 87 -2.25 24.48 -2.81
CA PRO A 87 -1.98 25.77 -2.16
C PRO A 87 -1.20 26.73 -3.05
N LEU A 88 -0.26 26.23 -3.86
CA LEU A 88 0.52 27.04 -4.79
C LEU A 88 -0.36 27.65 -5.88
N LEU A 89 -1.23 26.82 -6.48
CA LEU A 89 -2.17 27.25 -7.50
C LEU A 89 -3.17 28.26 -6.95
N THR A 90 -3.73 28.01 -5.77
CA THR A 90 -4.71 28.91 -5.13
C THR A 90 -4.11 30.30 -4.91
N LYS A 91 -2.88 30.35 -4.37
CA LYS A 91 -2.16 31.60 -4.14
C LYS A 91 -1.87 32.32 -5.46
N ALA A 92 -1.25 31.63 -6.42
CA ALA A 92 -0.86 32.23 -7.70
C ALA A 92 -2.08 32.68 -8.52
N PHE A 93 -3.20 31.96 -8.42
CA PHE A 93 -4.45 32.32 -9.09
C PHE A 93 -5.03 33.61 -8.50
N PHE A 94 -5.03 33.77 -7.18
CA PHE A 94 -5.45 35.01 -6.54
C PHE A 94 -4.56 36.19 -6.95
N GLU A 95 -3.25 36.01 -6.96
CA GLU A 95 -2.29 37.04 -7.37
C GLU A 95 -2.47 37.47 -8.84
N ARG A 96 -2.82 36.54 -9.73
CA ARG A 96 -2.99 36.81 -11.17
C ARG A 96 -4.36 37.38 -11.53
N PHE A 97 -5.43 36.87 -10.93
CA PHE A 97 -6.81 37.15 -11.33
C PHE A 97 -7.62 37.93 -10.29
N GLU A 98 -7.02 38.26 -9.13
CA GLU A 98 -7.65 38.99 -8.02
C GLU A 98 -8.96 38.37 -7.51
N ARG A 99 -9.08 37.04 -7.66
CA ARG A 99 -10.28 36.28 -7.31
C ARG A 99 -9.94 35.13 -6.38
N PRO A 100 -10.46 35.12 -5.14
CA PRO A 100 -10.35 33.96 -4.29
C PRO A 100 -11.29 32.87 -4.81
N LEU A 101 -10.74 31.69 -5.09
CA LEU A 101 -11.54 30.51 -5.39
C LEU A 101 -10.86 29.25 -4.89
N ASP A 102 -11.68 28.22 -4.72
CA ASP A 102 -11.22 26.86 -4.50
C ASP A 102 -10.97 26.20 -5.87
N VAL A 103 -9.69 25.87 -6.13
CA VAL A 103 -9.20 25.31 -7.40
C VAL A 103 -9.71 23.89 -7.68
N GLU A 104 -10.30 23.24 -6.67
CA GLU A 104 -10.95 21.93 -6.79
C GLU A 104 -12.48 22.06 -6.97
N ALA A 105 -13.08 23.15 -6.50
CA ALA A 105 -14.50 23.43 -6.67
C ALA A 105 -14.85 24.08 -8.02
N PHE A 106 -13.86 24.58 -8.75
CA PHE A 106 -13.97 25.10 -10.11
C PHE A 106 -13.25 24.20 -11.10
N GLN A 107 -13.71 24.23 -12.35
CA GLN A 107 -13.21 23.41 -13.43
C GLN A 107 -12.94 24.21 -14.70
N LEU A 108 -11.95 23.76 -15.46
CA LEU A 108 -11.82 24.05 -16.87
C LEU A 108 -12.69 23.05 -17.64
N MET A 109 -13.69 23.55 -18.34
CA MET A 109 -14.48 22.77 -19.28
C MET A 109 -14.07 23.11 -20.70
N THR A 110 -13.52 22.12 -21.40
CA THR A 110 -13.16 22.21 -22.81
C THR A 110 -14.22 21.51 -23.65
N TRP A 111 -14.83 22.25 -24.57
CA TRP A 111 -15.81 21.69 -25.49
C TRP A 111 -15.09 20.82 -26.54
N ARG A 112 -15.45 19.54 -26.60
CA ARG A 112 -14.88 18.53 -27.51
C ARG A 112 -15.99 17.72 -28.16
N TYR A 113 -15.64 17.01 -29.23
CA TYR A 113 -16.54 16.08 -29.93
C TYR A 113 -15.93 14.68 -29.96
N ASP A 114 -16.77 13.66 -29.88
CA ASP A 114 -16.36 12.27 -30.13
C ASP A 114 -16.23 11.96 -31.63
N GLY A 115 -15.80 10.73 -31.97
CA GLY A 115 -15.67 10.29 -33.37
C GLY A 115 -16.98 10.27 -34.16
N SER A 116 -18.13 10.34 -33.50
CA SER A 116 -19.46 10.47 -34.11
C SER A 116 -19.94 11.92 -34.21
N TRP A 117 -19.08 12.89 -33.88
CA TRP A 117 -19.37 14.33 -33.80
C TRP A 117 -20.45 14.67 -32.78
N LYS A 118 -20.58 13.89 -31.70
CA LYS A 118 -21.41 14.26 -30.54
C LYS A 118 -20.58 15.05 -29.53
N PRO A 119 -21.15 16.08 -28.88
CA PRO A 119 -20.46 16.78 -27.80
C PRO A 119 -20.07 15.82 -26.70
N ASN A 120 -18.79 15.84 -26.36
CA ASN A 120 -18.17 15.06 -25.31
C ASN A 120 -17.22 15.97 -24.53
N PRO A 121 -17.76 16.97 -23.80
CA PRO A 121 -16.95 17.94 -23.08
C PRO A 121 -15.97 17.24 -22.13
N LEU A 122 -14.78 17.82 -22.03
CA LEU A 122 -13.77 17.44 -21.05
C LEU A 122 -13.88 18.40 -19.88
N GLU A 123 -14.24 17.87 -18.72
CA GLU A 123 -14.36 18.61 -17.46
C GLU A 123 -13.21 18.17 -16.53
N GLN A 124 -12.38 19.11 -16.12
CA GLN A 124 -11.27 18.89 -15.19
C GLN A 124 -11.27 19.99 -14.14
N THR A 125 -11.02 19.68 -12.87
CA THR A 125 -10.81 20.75 -11.88
C THR A 125 -9.67 21.67 -12.33
N LEU A 126 -9.64 22.93 -11.87
CA LEU A 126 -8.55 23.83 -12.22
C LEU A 126 -7.20 23.28 -11.78
N LEU A 127 -7.16 22.56 -10.64
CA LEU A 127 -5.98 21.84 -10.20
C LEU A 127 -5.54 20.75 -11.20
N GLN A 128 -6.46 19.90 -11.65
CA GLN A 128 -6.17 18.86 -12.63
C GLN A 128 -5.67 19.44 -13.95
N ALA A 129 -6.30 20.51 -14.43
CA ALA A 129 -5.91 21.20 -15.65
C ALA A 129 -4.51 21.82 -15.52
N ALA A 130 -4.23 22.51 -14.40
CA ALA A 130 -2.94 23.13 -14.16
C ALA A 130 -1.80 22.11 -13.98
N LEU A 131 -2.06 20.99 -13.31
CA LEU A 131 -1.10 19.88 -13.16
C LEU A 131 -0.77 19.21 -14.50
N GLN A 132 -1.73 19.12 -15.43
CA GLN A 132 -1.49 18.58 -16.77
C GLN A 132 -0.83 19.57 -17.73
N ASN A 133 -0.77 20.84 -17.35
CA ASN A 133 -0.13 21.92 -18.08
C ASN A 133 -0.70 22.10 -19.51
N PHE A 134 -0.17 23.07 -20.26
CA PHE A 134 -0.59 23.39 -21.62
C PHE A 134 0.62 23.57 -22.53
N ALA A 135 0.63 22.86 -23.66
CA ALA A 135 1.68 22.99 -24.67
C ALA A 135 1.63 24.37 -25.34
N SER A 136 2.79 24.99 -25.59
CA SER A 136 2.88 26.31 -26.23
C SER A 136 2.17 26.43 -27.56
N SER A 137 2.06 25.33 -28.30
CA SER A 137 1.37 25.27 -29.60
C SER A 137 -0.16 25.28 -29.51
N ASN A 138 -0.74 25.07 -28.32
CA ASN A 138 -2.18 24.81 -28.16
C ASN A 138 -2.89 25.77 -27.17
N ARG A 139 -2.18 26.76 -26.62
CA ARG A 139 -2.76 27.71 -25.64
C ARG A 139 -3.84 28.63 -26.21
N SER A 140 -3.90 28.80 -27.54
CA SER A 140 -4.90 29.63 -28.24
C SER A 140 -5.94 28.82 -29.05
N ARG A 141 -6.25 27.59 -28.63
CA ARG A 141 -7.12 26.66 -29.38
C ARG A 141 -8.28 26.13 -28.55
N PHE A 142 -9.04 27.03 -27.94
CA PHE A 142 -10.28 26.68 -27.24
C PHE A 142 -11.50 26.87 -28.14
N ASP A 143 -12.42 25.90 -28.11
CA ASP A 143 -13.74 26.06 -28.73
C ASP A 143 -14.53 27.18 -27.99
N PRO A 144 -15.33 28.01 -28.69
CA PRO A 144 -16.07 29.13 -28.08
C PRO A 144 -17.04 28.76 -26.96
N TYR A 145 -17.48 27.50 -26.87
CA TYR A 145 -18.30 27.00 -25.77
C TYR A 145 -17.47 26.55 -24.57
N SER A 146 -16.13 26.55 -24.64
CA SER A 146 -15.28 26.25 -23.50
C SER A 146 -15.36 27.37 -22.46
N ALA A 147 -15.22 27.02 -21.18
CA ALA A 147 -15.32 28.00 -20.10
C ALA A 147 -14.67 27.50 -18.80
N ILE A 148 -14.35 28.43 -17.90
CA ILE A 148 -14.11 28.13 -16.48
C ILE A 148 -15.42 28.34 -15.73
N LEU A 149 -15.85 27.34 -14.97
CA LEU A 149 -17.10 27.36 -14.21
C LEU A 149 -17.02 26.48 -12.96
N ARG A 150 -18.01 26.56 -12.07
CA ARG A 150 -18.10 25.63 -10.92
C ARG A 150 -18.27 24.19 -11.40
N THR A 151 -17.67 23.22 -10.71
CA THR A 151 -17.86 21.79 -10.98
C THR A 151 -19.35 21.44 -11.04
N GLY A 152 -19.76 20.70 -12.09
CA GLY A 152 -21.16 20.36 -12.35
C GLY A 152 -22.04 21.52 -12.86
N GLY A 153 -21.43 22.65 -13.25
CA GLY A 153 -22.14 23.82 -13.75
C GLY A 153 -22.45 23.81 -15.25
N LEU A 154 -22.11 22.74 -15.99
CA LEU A 154 -22.42 22.60 -17.40
C LEU A 154 -23.79 21.94 -17.60
N ARG A 155 -24.64 22.52 -18.44
CA ARG A 155 -25.84 21.86 -18.97
C ARG A 155 -25.89 22.05 -20.48
N TYR A 156 -26.18 20.98 -21.22
CA TYR A 156 -26.40 21.08 -22.66
C TYR A 156 -27.43 20.06 -23.14
N TRP A 157 -28.17 20.41 -24.19
CA TRP A 157 -29.13 19.51 -24.82
C TRP A 157 -29.29 19.82 -26.30
N LEU A 158 -29.66 18.80 -27.06
CA LEU A 158 -29.89 18.90 -28.49
C LEU A 158 -31.18 19.70 -28.74
N ILE A 159 -31.07 20.78 -29.52
CA ILE A 159 -32.23 21.57 -29.95
C ILE A 159 -32.66 21.19 -31.38
N ASP A 160 -31.71 20.73 -32.20
CA ASP A 160 -31.94 20.42 -33.61
C ASP A 160 -31.07 19.23 -34.02
N SER A 161 -31.70 18.07 -34.26
CA SER A 161 -31.02 16.84 -34.63
C SER A 161 -30.52 16.84 -36.07
N ALA A 162 -31.19 17.56 -36.97
CA ALA A 162 -30.81 17.64 -38.38
C ALA A 162 -29.55 18.49 -38.57
N GLN A 163 -29.46 19.59 -37.81
CA GLN A 163 -28.31 20.50 -37.85
C GLN A 163 -27.29 20.25 -36.72
N ARG A 164 -27.53 19.25 -35.86
CA ARG A 164 -26.71 18.93 -34.68
C ARG A 164 -26.43 20.16 -33.79
N ARG A 165 -27.43 21.03 -33.61
CA ARG A 165 -27.30 22.23 -32.75
C ARG A 165 -27.65 21.91 -31.31
N TYR A 166 -26.79 22.35 -30.39
CA TYR A 166 -26.96 22.17 -28.95
C TYR A 166 -27.17 23.53 -28.27
N LYS A 167 -28.02 23.58 -27.24
CA LYS A 167 -28.03 24.69 -26.29
C LYS A 167 -26.99 24.38 -25.22
N VAL A 168 -26.24 25.38 -24.80
CA VAL A 168 -25.28 25.27 -23.71
C VAL A 168 -25.62 26.33 -22.66
N GLU A 169 -25.66 25.92 -21.41
CA GLU A 169 -25.89 26.77 -20.24
C GLU A 169 -24.78 26.54 -19.21
N TYR A 170 -24.30 27.64 -18.63
CA TYR A 170 -23.26 27.63 -17.61
C TYR A 170 -23.81 28.17 -16.29
N LYS A 171 -23.46 27.51 -15.19
CA LYS A 171 -23.67 28.00 -13.83
C LYS A 171 -22.33 28.46 -13.26
N ASP A 172 -22.32 29.63 -12.60
CA ASP A 172 -21.15 30.21 -11.94
C ASP A 172 -19.91 30.32 -12.86
N ARG A 173 -20.13 30.69 -14.14
CA ARG A 173 -19.06 30.93 -15.11
C ARG A 173 -18.19 32.10 -14.66
N LEU A 174 -16.87 31.92 -14.75
CA LEU A 174 -15.91 32.99 -14.56
C LEU A 174 -15.64 33.73 -15.87
N ASP A 175 -15.49 35.04 -15.76
CA ASP A 175 -15.09 35.92 -16.85
C ASP A 175 -13.56 36.00 -16.88
N ILE A 176 -12.94 34.89 -17.30
CA ILE A 176 -11.49 34.73 -17.46
C ILE A 176 -11.27 34.15 -18.84
N ASP A 177 -10.36 34.77 -19.59
CA ASP A 177 -9.94 34.28 -20.88
C ASP A 177 -9.15 32.97 -20.73
N LEU A 178 -9.50 31.96 -21.54
CA LEU A 178 -8.93 30.62 -21.41
C LEU A 178 -7.46 30.56 -21.87
N GLU A 179 -7.08 31.41 -22.82
CA GLU A 179 -5.68 31.51 -23.25
C GLU A 179 -4.85 32.11 -22.11
N GLN A 180 -5.36 33.15 -21.43
CA GLN A 180 -4.72 33.70 -20.23
C GLN A 180 -4.58 32.67 -19.11
N PHE A 181 -5.58 31.80 -18.90
CA PHE A 181 -5.48 30.72 -17.92
C PHE A 181 -4.44 29.67 -18.33
N ALA A 182 -4.39 29.30 -19.61
CA ALA A 182 -3.41 28.35 -20.13
C ALA A 182 -1.98 28.89 -20.04
N ASP A 183 -1.76 30.16 -20.39
CA ASP A 183 -0.48 30.87 -20.23
C ASP A 183 -0.07 30.91 -18.76
N PHE A 184 -1.00 31.26 -17.86
CA PHE A 184 -0.78 31.26 -16.42
C PHE A 184 -0.30 29.89 -15.90
N CYS A 185 -0.96 28.80 -16.30
CA CYS A 185 -0.56 27.45 -15.88
C CYS A 185 0.83 27.07 -16.42
N HIS A 186 1.14 27.47 -17.65
CA HIS A 186 2.43 27.21 -18.28
C HIS A 186 3.57 27.98 -17.61
N GLU A 187 3.35 29.26 -17.29
CA GLU A 187 4.29 30.12 -16.56
C GLU A 187 4.50 29.65 -15.13
N LEU A 188 3.44 29.22 -14.45
CA LEU A 188 3.52 28.69 -13.08
C LEU A 188 4.32 27.37 -13.03
N ASP A 189 4.21 26.53 -14.06
CA ASP A 189 4.95 25.26 -14.17
C ASP A 189 4.91 24.39 -12.89
N LEU A 190 3.69 24.05 -12.45
CA LEU A 190 3.49 23.18 -11.28
C LEU A 190 4.19 21.83 -11.44
N GLY A 191 4.29 21.31 -12.67
CA GLY A 191 5.02 20.09 -12.98
C GLY A 191 6.52 20.23 -12.69
N GLY A 192 7.17 21.27 -13.21
CA GLY A 192 8.58 21.54 -12.93
C GLY A 192 8.84 21.80 -11.45
N GLN A 193 7.96 22.56 -10.78
CA GLN A 193 8.05 22.78 -9.33
C GLN A 193 7.91 21.47 -8.53
N TYR A 194 7.02 20.57 -8.93
CA TYR A 194 6.87 19.27 -8.26
C TYR A 194 8.08 18.36 -8.50
N GLN A 195 8.69 18.39 -9.70
CA GLN A 195 9.95 17.67 -9.94
C GLN A 195 11.07 18.18 -9.03
N ALA A 196 11.18 19.51 -8.86
CA ALA A 196 12.15 20.10 -7.94
C ALA A 196 11.88 19.73 -6.47
N HIS A 197 10.61 19.61 -6.08
CA HIS A 197 10.22 19.09 -4.77
C HIS A 197 10.70 17.66 -4.55
N LEU A 198 10.48 16.75 -5.51
CA LEU A 198 10.98 15.37 -5.44
C LEU A 198 12.51 15.31 -5.37
N ASP A 199 13.21 16.14 -6.15
CA ASP A 199 14.66 16.25 -6.09
C ASP A 199 15.12 16.73 -4.70
N SER A 200 14.41 17.65 -4.05
CA SER A 200 14.75 18.08 -2.68
C SER A 200 14.68 16.94 -1.65
N VAL A 201 13.84 15.93 -1.90
CA VAL A 201 13.62 14.76 -1.02
C VAL A 201 14.62 13.65 -1.35
N PHE A 202 14.70 13.24 -2.63
CA PHE A 202 15.47 12.07 -3.04
C PHE A 202 16.91 12.39 -3.47
N LYS A 203 17.17 13.61 -3.95
CA LYS A 203 18.47 14.06 -4.44
C LYS A 203 18.91 15.38 -3.79
N PRO A 204 18.91 15.46 -2.44
CA PRO A 204 19.32 16.68 -1.75
C PRO A 204 20.76 17.07 -2.15
N SER A 205 20.96 18.36 -2.42
CA SER A 205 22.22 18.88 -2.99
C SER A 205 23.43 18.81 -2.06
N THR A 206 23.24 18.40 -0.81
CA THR A 206 24.33 18.26 0.18
C THR A 206 25.20 17.05 -0.19
N PRO A 207 26.54 17.16 -0.16
CA PRO A 207 27.43 16.04 -0.49
C PRO A 207 27.13 14.79 0.32
N GLY A 208 26.94 13.65 -0.36
CA GLY A 208 26.63 12.36 0.26
C GLY A 208 25.18 12.18 0.72
N ALA A 209 24.35 13.22 0.75
CA ALA A 209 22.99 13.14 1.27
C ALA A 209 22.05 12.29 0.38
N ALA A 210 22.17 12.37 -0.94
CA ALA A 210 21.40 11.50 -1.85
C ALA A 210 21.72 10.01 -1.64
N LYS A 211 23.00 9.69 -1.41
CA LYS A 211 23.42 8.32 -1.09
C LYS A 211 22.87 7.88 0.27
N ALA A 212 22.89 8.75 1.27
CA ALA A 212 22.30 8.45 2.58
C ALA A 212 20.80 8.17 2.47
N VAL A 213 20.05 8.99 1.73
CA VAL A 213 18.61 8.76 1.46
C VAL A 213 18.40 7.39 0.80
N ALA A 214 19.16 7.08 -0.26
CA ALA A 214 19.09 5.78 -0.93
C ALA A 214 19.37 4.62 0.03
N THR A 215 20.42 4.72 0.86
CA THR A 215 20.79 3.69 1.83
C THR A 215 19.66 3.39 2.81
N VAL A 216 18.98 4.41 3.37
CA VAL A 216 17.89 4.15 4.31
C VAL A 216 16.75 3.37 3.64
N PHE A 217 16.42 3.68 2.38
CA PHE A 217 15.36 2.96 1.65
C PHE A 217 15.77 1.53 1.29
N ILE A 218 17.02 1.35 0.87
CA ILE A 218 17.60 0.03 0.56
C ILE A 218 17.62 -0.85 1.80
N ASP A 219 18.03 -0.30 2.94
CA ASP A 219 18.08 -1.03 4.21
C ASP A 219 16.66 -1.36 4.71
N GLY A 220 15.70 -0.44 4.55
CA GLY A 220 14.29 -0.70 4.87
C GLY A 220 13.67 -1.84 4.05
N GLU A 221 13.89 -1.88 2.73
CA GLU A 221 13.44 -3.00 1.88
C GLU A 221 14.14 -4.32 2.25
N ARG A 222 15.43 -4.27 2.57
CA ARG A 222 16.20 -5.45 2.99
C ARG A 222 15.67 -6.04 4.30
N ASP A 223 15.43 -5.20 5.30
CA ASP A 223 14.85 -5.62 6.58
C ASP A 223 13.44 -6.19 6.39
N ALA A 224 12.64 -5.59 5.52
CA ALA A 224 11.31 -6.10 5.19
C ALA A 224 11.37 -7.48 4.53
N VAL A 225 12.31 -7.71 3.60
CA VAL A 225 12.50 -9.03 2.99
C VAL A 225 12.97 -10.08 4.00
N GLU A 226 13.77 -9.71 5.01
CA GLU A 226 14.14 -10.63 6.11
C GLU A 226 12.88 -11.10 6.87
N VAL A 227 12.01 -10.17 7.27
CA VAL A 227 10.71 -10.47 7.91
C VAL A 227 9.85 -11.39 7.03
N LEU A 228 9.74 -11.05 5.74
CA LEU A 228 8.95 -11.82 4.79
C LEU A 228 9.51 -13.23 4.57
N ALA A 229 10.82 -13.41 4.60
CA ALA A 229 11.45 -14.73 4.49
C ALA A 229 11.04 -15.65 5.65
N HIS A 230 11.00 -15.13 6.88
CA HIS A 230 10.52 -15.89 8.02
C HIS A 230 9.05 -16.29 7.87
N ILE A 231 8.18 -15.33 7.52
CA ILE A 231 6.74 -15.58 7.35
C ILE A 231 6.50 -16.59 6.22
N ALA A 232 7.19 -16.45 5.09
CA ALA A 232 7.09 -17.39 3.98
C ALA A 232 7.54 -18.80 4.37
N MET A 233 8.61 -18.93 5.17
CA MET A 233 9.06 -20.21 5.69
C MET A 233 8.02 -20.83 6.64
N MET A 234 7.44 -20.04 7.55
CA MET A 234 6.38 -20.50 8.47
C MET A 234 5.12 -20.97 7.74
N LYS A 235 4.77 -20.31 6.63
CA LYS A 235 3.63 -20.67 5.77
C LYS A 235 3.90 -21.82 4.81
N GLY A 236 5.16 -22.22 4.65
CA GLY A 236 5.58 -23.20 3.65
C GLY A 236 5.56 -22.65 2.20
N ASP A 237 5.59 -21.33 2.02
CA ASP A 237 5.67 -20.69 0.71
C ASP A 237 7.05 -20.80 0.06
N ILE A 238 8.08 -21.12 0.86
CA ILE A 238 9.46 -21.33 0.44
C ILE A 238 10.04 -22.58 1.10
N SER A 239 11.00 -23.22 0.42
CA SER A 239 11.78 -24.32 1.00
C SER A 239 12.86 -23.82 1.96
N GLU A 240 13.37 -24.69 2.84
CA GLU A 240 14.50 -24.38 3.73
C GLU A 240 15.73 -23.89 2.94
N ALA A 241 16.01 -24.49 1.77
CA ALA A 241 17.13 -24.07 0.92
C ALA A 241 16.94 -22.64 0.36
N ALA A 242 15.70 -22.27 0.00
CA ALA A 242 15.38 -20.91 -0.42
C ALA A 242 15.41 -19.92 0.75
N TYR A 243 14.97 -20.35 1.93
CA TYR A 243 15.03 -19.56 3.16
C TYR A 243 16.46 -19.20 3.56
N GLN A 244 17.38 -20.18 3.60
CA GLN A 244 18.79 -19.93 3.89
C GLN A 244 19.47 -19.05 2.84
N MET A 245 19.08 -19.22 1.57
CA MET A 245 19.51 -18.33 0.49
C MET A 245 19.07 -16.89 0.77
N LEU A 246 17.81 -16.64 1.09
CA LEU A 246 17.29 -15.30 1.39
C LEU A 246 17.98 -14.67 2.60
N LEU A 247 18.21 -15.42 3.68
CA LEU A 247 18.96 -14.95 4.84
C LEU A 247 20.41 -14.59 4.51
N SER A 248 20.95 -15.13 3.42
CA SER A 248 22.27 -14.75 2.89
C SER A 248 22.16 -13.51 1.99
N VAL A 249 21.12 -13.41 1.16
CA VAL A 249 20.86 -12.26 0.26
C VAL A 249 20.65 -10.96 1.04
N VAL A 250 19.97 -11.01 2.19
CA VAL A 250 19.75 -9.82 3.04
C VAL A 250 20.99 -9.41 3.84
N LYS A 251 22.10 -10.15 3.78
CA LYS A 251 23.35 -9.76 4.44
C LYS A 251 24.26 -9.06 3.43
N PRO A 252 24.77 -7.86 3.75
CA PRO A 252 25.75 -7.21 2.88
C PRO A 252 27.01 -8.09 2.76
N ASP A 253 27.63 -8.08 1.58
CA ASP A 253 28.92 -8.73 1.28
C ASP A 253 28.97 -10.27 1.38
N VAL A 254 27.82 -10.93 1.54
CA VAL A 254 27.72 -12.40 1.52
C VAL A 254 27.36 -12.88 0.11
N HIS A 255 28.16 -13.79 -0.44
CA HIS A 255 27.84 -14.46 -1.70
C HIS A 255 26.79 -15.53 -1.44
N ALA A 256 25.53 -15.19 -1.67
CA ALA A 256 24.41 -16.11 -1.53
C ALA A 256 24.43 -17.18 -2.65
N GLN A 257 24.02 -18.39 -2.27
CA GLN A 257 23.85 -19.52 -3.17
C GLN A 257 22.52 -20.19 -2.92
N TRP A 258 21.94 -20.81 -3.96
CA TRP A 258 20.72 -21.60 -3.85
C TRP A 258 20.98 -23.02 -4.32
N GLY A 259 20.94 -24.00 -3.41
CA GLY A 259 21.25 -25.39 -3.74
C GLY A 259 22.68 -25.56 -4.28
N GLY A 260 23.64 -24.77 -3.79
CA GLY A 260 25.04 -24.78 -4.24
C GLY A 260 25.29 -24.10 -5.59
N ARG A 261 24.28 -23.44 -6.17
CA ARG A 261 24.40 -22.65 -7.40
C ARG A 261 24.46 -21.17 -7.11
N GLY A 262 25.11 -20.42 -7.98
CA GLY A 262 25.04 -18.96 -7.98
C GLY A 262 23.61 -18.47 -8.22
N LEU A 263 23.39 -17.19 -7.99
CA LEU A 263 22.10 -16.54 -8.15
C LEU A 263 22.09 -15.63 -9.37
N ARG A 264 20.94 -15.59 -10.02
CA ARG A 264 20.58 -14.60 -11.01
C ARG A 264 19.44 -13.76 -10.43
N TYR A 265 19.68 -12.47 -10.28
CA TYR A 265 18.62 -11.52 -9.93
C TYR A 265 18.06 -10.94 -11.22
N CYS A 266 16.74 -10.98 -11.34
CA CYS A 266 16.02 -10.65 -12.55
C CYS A 266 14.89 -9.66 -12.26
N GLN A 267 14.70 -8.75 -13.18
CA GLN A 267 13.47 -7.99 -13.30
C GLN A 267 12.43 -8.82 -14.03
N LEU A 268 11.16 -8.53 -13.77
CA LEU A 268 10.05 -9.10 -14.52
C LEU A 268 9.56 -8.09 -15.55
N HIS A 269 9.60 -8.50 -16.81
CA HIS A 269 8.96 -7.80 -17.92
C HIS A 269 7.77 -8.62 -18.40
N MET A 270 6.67 -7.97 -18.78
CA MET A 270 5.41 -8.65 -19.05
C MET A 270 4.71 -8.09 -20.29
N LEU A 271 4.00 -8.95 -21.01
CA LEU A 271 3.25 -8.63 -22.24
C LEU A 271 4.11 -8.09 -23.40
N ASP A 272 5.40 -8.39 -23.43
CA ASP A 272 6.26 -7.99 -24.55
C ASP A 272 5.89 -8.77 -25.82
N THR A 273 5.28 -8.08 -26.77
CA THR A 273 4.73 -8.64 -28.00
C THR A 273 5.08 -7.75 -29.19
N TYR A 274 4.94 -8.26 -30.41
CA TYR A 274 5.23 -7.48 -31.61
C TYR A 274 4.43 -6.16 -31.71
N ALA A 275 3.26 -6.07 -31.06
CA ALA A 275 2.37 -4.92 -31.10
C ALA A 275 2.41 -4.05 -29.83
N PHE A 276 3.17 -4.45 -28.81
CA PHE A 276 3.28 -3.77 -27.55
C PHE A 276 4.58 -4.18 -26.88
N SER A 277 5.49 -3.22 -26.66
CA SER A 277 6.85 -3.46 -26.14
C SER A 277 6.90 -3.92 -24.67
N GLY A 278 5.78 -4.39 -24.10
CA GLY A 278 5.68 -4.84 -22.72
C GLY A 278 5.81 -3.73 -21.68
N CYS A 279 5.77 -4.13 -20.42
CA CYS A 279 6.04 -3.26 -19.28
C CYS A 279 6.97 -3.94 -18.27
N LEU A 280 7.89 -3.15 -17.73
CA LEU A 280 8.66 -3.52 -16.56
C LEU A 280 7.73 -3.50 -15.35
N LEU A 281 7.75 -4.57 -14.55
CA LEU A 281 7.03 -4.66 -13.29
C LEU A 281 7.91 -4.03 -12.18
N HIS A 282 7.76 -2.73 -11.99
CA HIS A 282 8.56 -1.95 -11.05
C HIS A 282 8.37 -2.40 -9.60
N GLY A 283 9.47 -2.75 -8.92
CA GLY A 283 9.45 -3.20 -7.53
C GLY A 283 9.23 -4.71 -7.37
N ALA A 284 8.94 -5.44 -8.43
CA ALA A 284 8.98 -6.91 -8.40
C ALA A 284 10.42 -7.40 -8.61
N LEU A 285 10.79 -8.46 -7.90
CA LEU A 285 12.10 -9.10 -8.03
C LEU A 285 11.93 -10.61 -8.22
N LEU A 286 12.62 -11.14 -9.23
CA LEU A 286 12.75 -12.57 -9.47
C LEU A 286 14.17 -13.01 -9.10
N ILE A 287 14.29 -14.07 -8.32
CA ILE A 287 15.57 -14.71 -8.00
C ILE A 287 15.54 -16.12 -8.61
N GLN A 288 16.52 -16.42 -9.45
CA GLN A 288 16.70 -17.72 -10.08
C GLN A 288 18.07 -18.30 -9.74
N GLN A 289 18.22 -19.61 -9.92
CA GLN A 289 19.54 -20.23 -9.98
C GLN A 289 20.24 -19.84 -11.27
N ASP A 290 21.55 -19.59 -11.19
CA ASP A 290 22.39 -19.36 -12.36
C ASP A 290 22.74 -20.71 -13.02
N ILE A 291 21.85 -21.17 -13.90
CA ILE A 291 21.92 -22.45 -14.63
C ILE A 291 21.65 -22.23 -16.13
N ALA A 292 21.87 -23.25 -16.96
CA ALA A 292 21.72 -23.12 -18.42
C ALA A 292 20.29 -22.79 -18.88
N ASP A 293 19.28 -23.29 -18.17
CA ASP A 293 17.86 -23.00 -18.41
C ASP A 293 17.18 -22.55 -17.10
N PRO A 294 17.34 -21.27 -16.71
CA PRO A 294 16.81 -20.75 -15.45
C PRO A 294 15.29 -20.74 -15.38
N ASP A 295 14.60 -20.62 -16.52
CA ASP A 295 13.14 -20.44 -16.56
C ASP A 295 12.40 -21.75 -16.31
N SER A 296 13.00 -22.89 -16.65
CA SER A 296 12.54 -24.23 -16.27
C SER A 296 12.91 -24.62 -14.84
N GLY A 297 13.86 -23.92 -14.21
CA GLY A 297 14.32 -24.17 -12.84
C GLY A 297 13.52 -23.42 -11.77
N PRO A 298 13.72 -23.74 -10.48
CA PRO A 298 13.00 -23.07 -9.41
C PRO A 298 13.32 -21.57 -9.39
N CYS A 299 12.28 -20.78 -9.13
CA CYS A 299 12.41 -19.34 -9.00
C CYS A 299 11.69 -18.84 -7.75
N LEU A 300 12.16 -17.72 -7.22
CA LEU A 300 11.56 -17.05 -6.08
C LEU A 300 11.12 -15.67 -6.50
N VAL A 301 9.86 -15.34 -6.22
CA VAL A 301 9.26 -14.06 -6.60
C VAL A 301 9.01 -13.26 -5.33
N TYR A 302 9.58 -12.06 -5.30
CA TYR A 302 9.23 -11.01 -4.37
C TYR A 302 8.27 -10.03 -5.07
N MET A 303 7.05 -9.96 -4.55
CA MET A 303 6.08 -8.95 -4.92
C MET A 303 5.68 -8.15 -3.68
N PRO A 304 6.17 -6.92 -3.55
CA PRO A 304 5.77 -6.03 -2.48
C PRO A 304 4.24 -5.98 -2.28
N SER A 305 3.78 -6.32 -1.06
CA SER A 305 2.42 -6.06 -0.53
C SER A 305 1.39 -6.95 -1.21
N GLU A 306 1.88 -8.06 -1.76
CA GLU A 306 1.03 -9.13 -2.24
C GLU A 306 0.14 -9.59 -1.07
N PRO A 307 -1.19 -9.66 -1.26
CA PRO A 307 -2.13 -9.88 -0.15
C PRO A 307 -1.89 -11.17 0.66
N SER A 308 -1.31 -12.20 0.05
CA SER A 308 -1.24 -13.56 0.59
C SER A 308 0.21 -14.05 0.72
N HIS A 309 0.99 -13.88 -0.34
CA HIS A 309 2.32 -14.44 -0.55
C HIS A 309 3.29 -13.39 -1.14
N PRO A 310 3.70 -12.36 -0.38
CA PRO A 310 4.69 -11.37 -0.84
C PRO A 310 6.03 -11.96 -1.29
N LEU A 311 6.36 -13.13 -0.76
CA LEU A 311 7.57 -13.88 -1.09
C LEU A 311 7.18 -15.35 -1.28
N LYS A 312 7.34 -15.89 -2.49
CA LYS A 312 6.93 -17.26 -2.80
C LYS A 312 7.89 -17.93 -3.76
N GLN A 313 8.17 -19.21 -3.51
CA GLN A 313 8.93 -20.07 -4.39
C GLN A 313 7.99 -20.79 -5.37
N PHE A 314 8.38 -20.82 -6.64
CA PHE A 314 7.73 -21.58 -7.69
C PHE A 314 8.69 -22.60 -8.29
N ALA A 315 8.14 -23.66 -8.87
CA ALA A 315 8.94 -24.71 -9.51
C ALA A 315 9.61 -24.23 -10.82
N SER A 316 9.03 -23.22 -11.48
CA SER A 316 9.49 -22.64 -12.74
C SER A 316 8.87 -21.25 -12.97
N LEU A 317 9.39 -20.49 -13.93
CA LEU A 317 8.78 -19.24 -14.36
C LEU A 317 7.37 -19.47 -14.93
N ARG A 318 7.14 -20.62 -15.58
CA ARG A 318 5.80 -21.03 -16.05
C ARG A 318 4.83 -21.25 -14.88
N ALA A 319 5.26 -21.89 -13.80
CA ALA A 319 4.41 -22.08 -12.63
C ALA A 319 4.02 -20.74 -11.97
N PHE A 320 4.93 -19.76 -12.00
CA PHE A 320 4.60 -18.39 -11.59
C PHE A 320 3.58 -17.73 -12.53
N ASN A 321 3.75 -17.87 -13.85
CA ASN A 321 2.78 -17.38 -14.84
C ASN A 321 1.36 -17.90 -14.54
N ASP A 322 1.21 -19.21 -14.37
CA ASP A 322 -0.10 -19.84 -14.14
C ASP A 322 -0.74 -19.33 -12.84
N SER A 323 0.07 -19.18 -11.77
CA SER A 323 -0.39 -18.58 -10.51
C SER A 323 -0.83 -17.12 -10.69
N LEU A 324 -0.12 -16.35 -11.50
CA LEU A 324 -0.42 -14.94 -11.73
C LEU A 324 -1.69 -14.77 -12.59
N VAL A 325 -1.91 -15.62 -13.59
CA VAL A 325 -3.15 -15.67 -14.38
C VAL A 325 -4.36 -15.87 -13.47
N ALA A 326 -4.29 -16.86 -12.57
CA ALA A 326 -5.37 -17.15 -11.63
C ALA A 326 -5.63 -15.96 -10.69
N ALA A 327 -4.58 -15.30 -10.19
CA ALA A 327 -4.72 -14.14 -9.32
C ALA A 327 -5.33 -12.92 -10.04
N LEU A 328 -4.92 -12.68 -11.29
CA LEU A 328 -5.36 -11.55 -12.10
C LEU A 328 -6.81 -11.65 -12.58
N ASP A 329 -7.52 -12.75 -12.33
CA ASP A 329 -8.97 -12.86 -12.55
C ASP A 329 -9.76 -11.93 -11.60
N SER A 330 -9.20 -11.64 -10.42
CA SER A 330 -9.81 -10.77 -9.41
C SER A 330 -9.59 -9.28 -9.68
N ASP A 331 -10.66 -8.49 -9.60
CA ASP A 331 -10.59 -7.02 -9.67
C ASP A 331 -9.73 -6.40 -8.57
N SER A 332 -9.81 -6.92 -7.34
CA SER A 332 -8.99 -6.40 -6.24
C SER A 332 -7.51 -6.69 -6.49
N TYR A 333 -7.20 -7.84 -7.07
CA TYR A 333 -5.82 -8.18 -7.41
C TYR A 333 -5.30 -7.33 -8.56
N ARG A 334 -6.10 -7.08 -9.60
CA ARG A 334 -5.74 -6.16 -10.69
C ARG A 334 -5.46 -4.74 -10.17
N ARG A 335 -6.26 -4.24 -9.22
CA ARG A 335 -6.00 -2.95 -8.56
C ARG A 335 -4.68 -2.95 -7.79
N TYR A 336 -4.41 -3.99 -7.00
CA TYR A 336 -3.12 -4.17 -6.34
C TYR A 336 -1.98 -4.17 -7.37
N PHE A 337 -2.10 -4.99 -8.42
CA PHE A 337 -1.09 -5.20 -9.46
C PHE A 337 -0.76 -3.93 -10.26
N SER A 338 -1.72 -3.00 -10.38
CA SER A 338 -1.50 -1.73 -11.10
C SER A 338 -0.32 -0.91 -10.57
N ARG A 339 0.08 -1.09 -9.30
CA ARG A 339 1.24 -0.41 -8.72
C ARG A 339 2.58 -0.75 -9.36
N PHE A 340 2.68 -1.93 -9.99
CA PHE A 340 3.91 -2.37 -10.67
C PHE A 340 4.07 -1.74 -12.04
N VAL A 341 3.00 -1.15 -12.60
CA VAL A 341 2.97 -0.57 -13.94
C VAL A 341 3.08 0.95 -13.83
N SER A 342 3.90 1.57 -14.68
CA SER A 342 3.98 3.04 -14.75
C SER A 342 2.64 3.62 -15.19
N LEU A 343 2.23 4.73 -14.56
CA LEU A 343 0.91 5.33 -14.71
C LEU A 343 0.58 5.64 -16.18
N GLY A 344 1.54 6.21 -16.92
CA GLY A 344 1.35 6.53 -18.35
C GLY A 344 1.16 5.31 -19.24
N GLN A 345 1.65 4.13 -18.83
CA GLN A 345 1.52 2.87 -19.58
C GLN A 345 0.32 2.03 -19.14
N SER A 346 -0.22 2.31 -17.94
CA SER A 346 -1.27 1.52 -17.29
C SER A 346 -2.50 1.27 -18.18
N PRO A 347 -3.08 2.25 -18.89
CA PRO A 347 -4.27 2.00 -19.69
C PRO A 347 -4.04 0.98 -20.82
N GLU A 348 -2.96 1.13 -21.59
CA GLU A 348 -2.65 0.20 -22.67
C GLU A 348 -2.28 -1.18 -22.11
N PHE A 349 -1.47 -1.23 -21.05
CA PHE A 349 -1.10 -2.47 -20.37
C PHE A 349 -2.34 -3.27 -19.93
N PHE A 350 -3.28 -2.65 -19.23
CA PHE A 350 -4.47 -3.35 -18.73
C PHE A 350 -5.47 -3.70 -19.85
N ALA A 351 -5.53 -2.92 -20.92
CA ALA A 351 -6.29 -3.31 -22.11
C ALA A 351 -5.72 -4.57 -22.77
N LYS A 352 -4.39 -4.64 -22.94
CA LYS A 352 -3.70 -5.81 -23.47
C LYS A 352 -3.83 -7.01 -22.53
N LEU A 353 -3.66 -6.80 -21.22
CA LEU A 353 -3.83 -7.83 -20.21
C LEU A 353 -5.24 -8.43 -20.26
N LYS A 354 -6.28 -7.58 -20.30
CA LYS A 354 -7.67 -8.04 -20.40
C LYS A 354 -7.89 -8.86 -21.67
N SER A 355 -7.35 -8.44 -22.81
CA SER A 355 -7.47 -9.18 -24.07
C SER A 355 -6.76 -10.55 -24.06
N ARG A 356 -5.70 -10.68 -23.25
CA ARG A 356 -4.97 -11.94 -23.04
C ARG A 356 -5.70 -12.87 -22.07
N LEU A 357 -6.21 -12.33 -20.96
CA LEU A 357 -6.94 -13.11 -19.94
C LEU A 357 -8.32 -13.55 -20.43
N TYR A 358 -9.00 -12.73 -21.23
CA TYR A 358 -10.35 -12.99 -21.72
C TYR A 358 -10.42 -12.80 -23.24
N PRO A 359 -9.96 -13.80 -24.03
CA PRO A 359 -10.09 -13.76 -25.48
C PRO A 359 -11.56 -13.58 -25.90
N VAL A 360 -11.80 -12.76 -26.92
CA VAL A 360 -13.14 -12.33 -27.39
C VAL A 360 -14.11 -13.50 -27.66
N GLN A 361 -13.57 -14.67 -28.00
CA GLN A 361 -14.35 -15.85 -28.36
C GLN A 361 -14.97 -16.54 -27.13
N GLU A 362 -14.40 -16.38 -25.93
CA GLU A 362 -14.75 -17.23 -24.79
C GLU A 362 -15.40 -16.47 -23.63
N HIS A 363 -15.19 -15.16 -23.47
CA HIS A 363 -15.70 -14.33 -22.34
C HIS A 363 -15.40 -14.92 -20.93
N THR A 364 -14.61 -15.98 -20.85
CA THR A 364 -14.14 -16.66 -19.67
C THR A 364 -12.63 -16.52 -19.58
N LEU A 365 -12.09 -16.69 -18.37
CA LEU A 365 -10.66 -16.67 -18.14
C LEU A 365 -9.98 -17.79 -18.93
N ASP A 366 -9.00 -17.46 -19.76
CA ASP A 366 -8.04 -18.42 -20.30
C ASP A 366 -7.03 -18.78 -19.20
N VAL A 367 -7.29 -19.89 -18.51
CA VAL A 367 -6.43 -20.39 -17.44
C VAL A 367 -5.02 -20.76 -17.90
N ASN A 368 -4.81 -20.93 -19.22
CA ASN A 368 -3.51 -21.25 -19.80
C ASN A 368 -2.81 -20.03 -20.41
N ALA A 369 -3.41 -18.83 -20.27
CA ALA A 369 -2.91 -17.60 -20.85
C ALA A 369 -1.41 -17.42 -20.61
N ASP A 370 -0.66 -17.18 -21.69
CA ASP A 370 0.73 -16.78 -21.59
C ASP A 370 0.82 -15.26 -21.41
N LEU A 371 1.24 -14.83 -20.21
CA LEU A 371 1.44 -13.43 -19.89
C LEU A 371 2.73 -12.87 -20.50
N VAL A 372 3.49 -13.72 -21.19
CA VAL A 372 4.77 -13.38 -21.83
C VAL A 372 5.72 -12.77 -20.79
N LEU A 373 5.83 -13.45 -19.65
CA LEU A 373 6.75 -13.08 -18.58
C LEU A 373 8.18 -13.36 -19.03
N GLN A 374 9.03 -12.36 -18.90
CA GLN A 374 10.44 -12.44 -19.25
C GLN A 374 11.29 -12.03 -18.05
N ALA A 375 12.25 -12.91 -17.71
CA ALA A 375 13.27 -12.63 -16.71
C ALA A 375 14.42 -11.84 -17.34
N GLN A 376 14.57 -10.57 -16.95
CA GLN A 376 15.66 -9.72 -17.43
C GLN A 376 16.75 -9.60 -16.35
N PRO A 377 17.90 -10.26 -16.51
CA PRO A 377 18.94 -10.28 -15.49
C PRO A 377 19.63 -8.94 -15.34
N PHE A 378 20.21 -8.72 -14.17
CA PHE A 378 21.05 -7.56 -13.90
C PHE A 378 22.24 -7.91 -13.00
N SER A 379 23.29 -7.09 -13.07
CA SER A 379 24.54 -7.31 -12.32
C SER A 379 24.65 -6.52 -11.00
N LYS A 380 23.71 -5.62 -10.73
CA LYS A 380 23.67 -4.85 -9.48
C LYS A 380 23.17 -5.71 -8.31
N PRO A 381 23.49 -5.36 -7.05
CA PRO A 381 22.82 -5.93 -5.89
C PRO A 381 21.28 -5.74 -5.97
N PRO A 382 20.47 -6.73 -5.52
CA PRO A 382 19.03 -6.73 -5.75
C PRO A 382 18.30 -5.54 -5.12
N PHE A 383 18.67 -5.13 -3.91
CA PHE A 383 18.01 -4.04 -3.20
C PHE A 383 18.37 -2.65 -3.75
N GLU A 384 19.60 -2.46 -4.22
CA GLU A 384 20.00 -1.23 -4.93
C GLU A 384 19.19 -1.05 -6.21
N LEU A 385 18.98 -2.15 -6.95
CA LEU A 385 18.16 -2.09 -8.14
C LEU A 385 16.68 -1.82 -7.84
N LEU A 386 16.12 -2.49 -6.83
CA LEU A 386 14.74 -2.24 -6.41
C LEU A 386 14.54 -0.75 -6.09
N TYR A 387 15.49 -0.14 -5.35
CA TYR A 387 15.49 1.30 -5.10
C TYR A 387 15.55 2.12 -6.39
N ASP A 388 16.50 1.82 -7.28
CA ASP A 388 16.65 2.55 -8.56
C ASP A 388 15.36 2.52 -9.39
N HIS A 389 14.66 1.39 -9.45
CA HIS A 389 13.42 1.27 -10.22
C HIS A 389 12.23 1.96 -9.58
N LEU A 390 12.07 1.83 -8.28
CA LEU A 390 11.00 2.49 -7.55
C LEU A 390 11.19 4.00 -7.62
N LEU A 391 12.44 4.47 -7.55
CA LEU A 391 12.78 5.86 -7.78
C LEU A 391 12.49 6.28 -9.23
N ALA A 392 12.92 5.50 -10.23
CA ALA A 392 12.64 5.79 -11.64
C ALA A 392 11.14 5.87 -11.93
N LYS A 393 10.36 4.90 -11.43
CA LYS A 393 8.90 4.90 -11.51
C LYS A 393 8.31 6.15 -10.86
N THR A 394 8.77 6.50 -9.67
CA THR A 394 8.31 7.69 -8.94
C THR A 394 8.46 8.94 -9.80
N TYR A 395 9.60 9.11 -10.45
CA TYR A 395 9.81 10.25 -11.36
C TYR A 395 8.97 10.15 -12.65
N VAL A 396 8.84 8.98 -13.26
CA VAL A 396 8.03 8.79 -14.49
C VAL A 396 6.55 9.08 -14.23
N ASP A 397 5.99 8.49 -13.17
CA ASP A 397 4.59 8.66 -12.82
C ASP A 397 4.30 10.09 -12.38
N SER A 398 5.21 10.72 -11.62
CA SER A 398 5.05 12.12 -11.22
C SER A 398 4.99 13.07 -12.40
N ARG A 399 5.72 12.80 -13.49
CA ARG A 399 5.65 13.59 -14.75
C ARG A 399 4.38 13.32 -15.54
N THR A 400 3.74 12.18 -15.32
CA THR A 400 2.42 11.88 -15.89
C THR A 400 1.32 12.64 -15.14
N ILE A 401 1.47 12.79 -13.81
CA ILE A 401 0.49 13.49 -12.95
C ILE A 401 0.67 15.01 -13.05
N ALA A 402 1.90 15.48 -12.85
CA ALA A 402 2.31 16.88 -12.82
C ALA A 402 3.31 17.14 -13.95
N VAL A 403 2.80 17.50 -15.12
CA VAL A 403 3.56 17.63 -16.37
C VAL A 403 4.35 18.94 -16.37
N PRO A 404 5.70 18.89 -16.46
CA PRO A 404 6.49 20.11 -16.60
C PRO A 404 6.12 20.87 -17.88
N SER A 405 6.08 22.20 -17.82
CA SER A 405 5.66 23.06 -18.94
C SER A 405 6.49 22.82 -20.20
N ALA A 406 7.79 22.58 -20.03
CA ALA A 406 8.73 22.23 -21.11
C ALA A 406 8.47 20.86 -21.75
N GLN A 407 7.73 19.98 -21.08
CA GLN A 407 7.36 18.63 -21.55
C GLN A 407 5.88 18.53 -21.94
N ALA A 408 5.12 19.63 -21.83
CA ALA A 408 3.71 19.64 -22.15
C ALA A 408 3.49 19.36 -23.63
N ASP A 409 2.78 18.27 -23.92
CA ASP A 409 2.38 17.86 -25.26
C ASP A 409 0.87 17.61 -25.28
N GLN A 410 0.18 18.28 -26.22
CA GLN A 410 -1.28 18.22 -26.28
C GLN A 410 -1.80 16.86 -26.74
N LEU A 411 -1.12 16.20 -27.69
CA LEU A 411 -1.56 14.90 -28.22
C LEU A 411 -1.40 13.80 -27.15
N ALA A 412 -0.28 13.82 -26.44
CA ALA A 412 -0.03 12.91 -25.33
C ALA A 412 -1.02 13.13 -24.19
N ARG A 413 -1.32 14.39 -23.85
CA ARG A 413 -2.33 14.74 -22.83
C ARG A 413 -3.72 14.24 -23.21
N ASP A 414 -4.19 14.52 -24.43
CA ASP A 414 -5.52 14.10 -24.87
C ASP A 414 -5.64 12.57 -24.89
N ALA A 415 -4.61 11.86 -25.38
CA ALA A 415 -4.56 10.40 -25.35
C ALA A 415 -4.63 9.83 -23.92
N LEU A 416 -3.88 10.42 -22.98
CA LEU A 416 -3.91 10.02 -21.57
C LEU A 416 -5.30 10.22 -20.95
N LEU A 417 -5.89 11.40 -21.12
CA LEU A 417 -7.18 11.73 -20.53
C LEU A 417 -8.33 10.90 -21.11
N ASP A 418 -8.33 10.66 -22.42
CA ASP A 418 -9.33 9.80 -23.05
C ASP A 418 -9.21 8.35 -22.56
N ASN A 419 -7.99 7.85 -22.38
CA ASN A 419 -7.74 6.52 -21.82
C ASN A 419 -8.19 6.38 -20.36
N LEU A 420 -7.87 7.36 -19.50
CA LEU A 420 -8.31 7.38 -18.11
C LEU A 420 -9.84 7.45 -18.00
N LYS A 421 -10.48 8.32 -18.81
CA LYS A 421 -11.94 8.46 -18.87
C LYS A 421 -12.63 7.16 -19.30
N ASN A 422 -12.08 6.44 -20.27
CA ASN A 422 -12.59 5.13 -20.70
C ASN A 422 -12.52 4.07 -19.58
N SER A 423 -11.64 4.27 -18.60
CA SER A 423 -11.51 3.43 -17.40
C SER A 423 -12.29 3.98 -16.20
N GLY A 424 -13.07 5.06 -16.37
CA GLY A 424 -13.85 5.70 -15.31
C GLY A 424 -12.99 6.47 -14.29
N MET A 425 -11.77 6.83 -14.67
CA MET A 425 -10.80 7.51 -13.80
C MET A 425 -10.51 8.93 -14.30
N ASP A 426 -10.07 9.78 -13.39
CA ASP A 426 -9.40 11.04 -13.70
C ASP A 426 -7.94 10.98 -13.22
N ILE A 427 -7.17 12.03 -13.52
CA ILE A 427 -5.73 12.06 -13.19
C ILE A 427 -5.45 12.01 -11.69
N LEU A 428 -6.32 12.59 -10.83
CA LEU A 428 -6.09 12.59 -9.38
C LEU A 428 -6.47 11.25 -8.75
N ASN A 429 -7.56 10.62 -9.22
CA ASN A 429 -7.91 9.24 -8.87
C ASN A 429 -6.79 8.28 -9.30
N ALA A 430 -6.20 8.51 -10.49
CA ALA A 430 -5.07 7.73 -10.98
C ALA A 430 -3.77 8.03 -10.22
N ALA A 431 -3.56 9.27 -9.76
CA ALA A 431 -2.50 9.62 -8.81
C ALA A 431 -2.68 8.94 -7.45
N GLY A 432 -3.88 8.49 -7.08
CA GLY A 432 -4.06 7.61 -5.92
C GLY A 432 -3.38 6.24 -6.07
N LEU A 433 -3.11 5.80 -7.31
CA LEU A 433 -2.33 4.59 -7.62
C LEU A 433 -0.83 4.87 -7.69
N PHE A 434 -0.43 6.14 -7.71
CA PHE A 434 0.95 6.55 -7.51
C PHE A 434 1.30 6.36 -6.04
N VAL A 435 1.78 5.17 -5.73
CA VAL A 435 2.29 4.86 -4.41
C VAL A 435 3.80 4.88 -4.47
N PRO A 436 4.48 5.94 -4.01
CA PRO A 436 5.91 5.90 -3.76
C PRO A 436 6.14 4.99 -2.53
N VAL A 437 6.05 3.67 -2.73
CA VAL A 437 6.36 2.69 -1.69
C VAL A 437 7.83 2.39 -1.76
N LEU A 438 8.53 2.74 -0.70
CA LEU A 438 9.86 2.23 -0.42
C LEU A 438 9.87 1.73 1.04
N GLY A 439 10.09 0.44 1.22
CA GLY A 439 10.57 -0.24 2.43
C GLY A 439 9.52 -0.61 3.47
N GLU A 440 8.80 0.37 3.99
CA GLU A 440 8.27 0.25 5.37
C GLU A 440 6.87 -0.33 5.46
N VAL A 441 6.03 -0.04 4.47
CA VAL A 441 4.65 -0.55 4.45
C VAL A 441 4.64 -2.09 4.38
N MET A 442 5.70 -2.69 3.86
CA MET A 442 5.74 -4.09 3.46
C MET A 442 5.79 -5.04 4.64
N ALA A 443 6.73 -4.82 5.56
CA ALA A 443 6.83 -5.62 6.77
C ALA A 443 5.63 -5.40 7.68
N VAL A 444 5.15 -4.17 7.81
CA VAL A 444 3.96 -3.84 8.62
C VAL A 444 2.73 -4.58 8.11
N VAL A 445 2.51 -4.61 6.78
CA VAL A 445 1.41 -5.37 6.17
C VAL A 445 1.57 -6.88 6.38
N ALA A 446 2.80 -7.40 6.35
CA ALA A 446 3.03 -8.82 6.59
C ALA A 446 2.74 -9.21 8.05
N LEU A 447 3.19 -8.39 9.00
CA LEU A 447 2.92 -8.58 10.42
C LEU A 447 1.45 -8.37 10.77
N TYR A 448 0.75 -7.50 10.05
CA TYR A 448 -0.70 -7.38 10.16
C TYR A 448 -1.40 -8.72 9.97
N GLN A 449 -0.88 -9.64 9.15
CA GLN A 449 -1.50 -10.96 8.99
C GLN A 449 -1.46 -11.83 10.25
N ILE A 450 -0.53 -11.58 11.17
CA ILE A 450 -0.45 -12.26 12.47
C ILE A 450 -1.54 -11.74 13.41
N VAL A 451 -1.81 -10.43 13.34
CA VAL A 451 -2.62 -9.72 14.35
C VAL A 451 -4.01 -9.33 13.88
N ARG A 452 -4.32 -9.45 12.57
CA ARG A 452 -5.59 -9.00 11.96
C ARG A 452 -6.85 -9.67 12.53
N GLU A 453 -6.72 -10.88 13.07
CA GLU A 453 -7.84 -11.58 13.68
C GLU A 453 -8.04 -11.14 15.15
N ALA A 454 -6.95 -10.76 15.82
CA ALA A 454 -6.99 -10.29 17.20
C ALA A 454 -7.41 -8.81 17.32
N PHE A 455 -7.08 -7.96 16.35
CA PHE A 455 -7.26 -6.51 16.48
C PHE A 455 -8.02 -5.87 15.31
N VAL A 456 -8.85 -4.87 15.62
CA VAL A 456 -9.40 -3.93 14.65
C VAL A 456 -8.25 -3.15 14.04
N ALA A 457 -8.34 -2.80 12.74
CA ALA A 457 -7.31 -2.08 12.01
C ALA A 457 -6.64 -0.99 12.87
N TYR A 458 -5.31 -1.03 12.93
CA TYR A 458 -4.47 -0.21 13.83
C TYR A 458 -4.37 1.26 13.39
N GLU A 459 -5.22 1.72 12.46
CA GLU A 459 -5.18 3.07 11.90
C GLU A 459 -5.30 4.15 12.99
N ASP A 460 -5.99 3.84 14.09
CA ASP A 460 -6.15 4.72 15.26
C ASP A 460 -5.02 4.57 16.32
N TRP A 461 -4.03 3.72 16.07
CA TRP A 461 -2.94 3.45 17.01
C TRP A 461 -1.70 4.29 16.69
N THR A 462 -1.05 4.77 17.74
CA THR A 462 0.28 5.36 17.64
C THR A 462 1.33 4.29 17.36
N HIS A 463 2.50 4.70 16.84
CA HIS A 463 3.60 3.76 16.58
C HIS A 463 4.01 2.98 17.83
N GLY A 464 4.01 3.62 19.02
CA GLY A 464 4.33 2.95 20.28
C GLY A 464 3.28 1.92 20.71
N GLU A 465 1.99 2.17 20.45
CA GLU A 465 0.91 1.22 20.73
C GLU A 465 0.98 -0.01 19.80
N VAL A 466 1.38 0.16 18.54
CA VAL A 466 1.62 -0.96 17.60
C VAL A 466 2.78 -1.83 18.08
N GLU A 467 3.89 -1.21 18.51
CA GLU A 467 5.04 -1.93 19.05
C GLU A 467 4.69 -2.68 20.34
N GLU A 468 3.98 -2.04 21.27
CA GLU A 468 3.50 -2.67 22.51
C GLU A 468 2.58 -3.86 22.23
N ALA A 469 1.62 -3.71 21.31
CA ALA A 469 0.73 -4.80 20.92
C ALA A 469 1.46 -5.98 20.29
N MET A 470 2.41 -5.70 19.38
CA MET A 470 3.20 -6.74 18.74
C MET A 470 4.10 -7.46 19.74
N GLN A 471 4.76 -6.73 20.65
CA GLN A 471 5.55 -7.33 21.73
C GLN A 471 4.69 -8.25 22.61
N HIS A 472 3.46 -7.83 22.94
CA HIS A 472 2.55 -8.64 23.72
C HIS A 472 2.10 -9.91 22.97
N VAL A 473 1.85 -9.80 21.66
CA VAL A 473 1.56 -10.96 20.79
C VAL A 473 2.72 -11.96 20.77
N TYR A 474 3.96 -11.50 20.63
CA TYR A 474 5.14 -12.38 20.68
C TYR A 474 5.24 -13.12 22.02
N ASN A 475 5.03 -12.40 23.14
CA ASN A 475 5.07 -13.00 24.48
C ASN A 475 3.98 -14.07 24.66
N ILE A 476 2.75 -13.80 24.21
CA ILE A 476 1.64 -14.76 24.26
C ILE A 476 1.95 -16.00 23.41
N ALA A 477 2.50 -15.82 22.21
CA ALA A 477 2.78 -16.92 21.30
C ALA A 477 3.87 -17.86 21.81
N GLU A 478 4.95 -17.33 22.40
CA GLU A 478 6.00 -18.15 23.00
C GLU A 478 5.45 -18.99 24.16
N ASN A 479 4.61 -18.41 25.02
CA ASN A 479 3.96 -19.13 26.12
C ASN A 479 3.05 -20.28 25.62
N VAL A 480 2.31 -20.06 24.53
CA VAL A 480 1.38 -21.05 23.94
C VAL A 480 2.15 -22.22 23.33
N ALA A 481 3.18 -21.93 22.55
CA ALA A 481 3.88 -22.95 21.81
C ALA A 481 4.70 -23.89 22.71
N GLN A 482 5.22 -23.39 23.85
CA GLN A 482 5.84 -24.23 24.87
C GLN A 482 4.84 -25.26 25.45
N THR A 483 3.54 -24.92 25.51
CA THR A 483 2.48 -25.81 26.00
C THR A 483 2.15 -26.93 24.99
N VAL A 484 2.24 -26.66 23.69
CA VAL A 484 1.92 -27.63 22.62
C VAL A 484 3.01 -28.70 22.45
N VAL A 485 4.28 -28.34 22.63
CA VAL A 485 5.43 -29.25 22.37
C VAL A 485 5.65 -30.27 23.50
N VAL A 486 5.32 -29.95 24.75
CA VAL A 486 5.69 -30.77 25.92
C VAL A 486 4.54 -31.66 26.43
N GLY A 487 3.32 -31.54 25.88
CA GLY A 487 2.18 -32.41 26.21
C GLY A 487 1.79 -32.42 27.70
N SER A 488 2.28 -31.46 28.49
CA SER A 488 2.12 -31.41 29.93
C SER A 488 1.70 -30.00 30.38
N VAL A 489 0.70 -29.95 31.24
CA VAL A 489 0.31 -28.74 31.97
C VAL A 489 1.34 -28.54 33.09
N ILE A 490 2.52 -28.01 32.77
CA ILE A 490 3.49 -27.59 33.79
C ILE A 490 3.50 -26.06 33.84
N GLY A 491 2.55 -25.53 34.61
CA GLY A 491 2.73 -24.61 35.75
C GLY A 491 3.71 -23.43 35.73
N ALA A 492 4.31 -23.06 34.60
CA ALA A 492 5.11 -21.85 34.49
C ALA A 492 4.84 -21.19 33.14
N LEU A 493 3.64 -20.61 33.00
CA LEU A 493 3.48 -19.49 32.06
C LEU A 493 4.42 -18.40 32.57
N ASP A 494 5.44 -18.02 31.79
CA ASP A 494 6.17 -16.80 32.09
C ASP A 494 5.14 -15.68 32.22
N ARG A 495 5.14 -15.03 33.38
CA ARG A 495 4.14 -14.02 33.74
C ARG A 495 4.19 -12.95 32.65
N LEU A 496 3.15 -12.91 31.80
CA LEU A 496 3.05 -11.93 30.73
C LEU A 496 3.22 -10.54 31.35
N GLU A 497 4.15 -9.75 30.81
CA GLU A 497 4.29 -8.36 31.27
C GLU A 497 2.96 -7.62 31.05
N PRO A 498 2.43 -6.95 32.09
CA PRO A 498 1.17 -6.23 31.98
C PRO A 498 1.33 -5.06 30.99
N SER A 499 0.37 -4.93 30.07
CA SER A 499 0.32 -3.86 29.08
C SER A 499 -0.97 -3.08 29.26
N MET A 500 -0.89 -1.90 29.88
CA MET A 500 -2.07 -1.05 30.13
C MET A 500 -2.83 -0.74 28.85
N PHE A 501 -2.12 -0.62 27.72
CA PHE A 501 -2.74 -0.44 26.42
C PHE A 501 -3.59 -1.64 26.03
N ILE A 502 -3.03 -2.86 26.04
CA ILE A 502 -3.78 -4.06 25.69
C ILE A 502 -4.94 -4.28 26.68
N GLU A 503 -4.79 -3.92 27.96
CA GLU A 503 -5.88 -4.04 28.94
C GLU A 503 -7.02 -3.06 28.70
N SER A 504 -6.72 -1.92 28.08
CA SER A 504 -7.73 -0.92 27.73
C SER A 504 -8.56 -1.29 26.49
N LEU A 505 -8.11 -2.24 25.66
CA LEU A 505 -8.79 -2.60 24.43
C LEU A 505 -10.08 -3.38 24.71
N VAL A 506 -11.11 -3.08 23.93
CA VAL A 506 -12.43 -3.70 24.02
C VAL A 506 -12.75 -4.49 22.76
N GLN A 507 -13.51 -5.57 22.91
CA GLN A 507 -14.00 -6.34 21.77
C GLN A 507 -15.03 -5.52 20.98
N LYS A 508 -14.79 -5.36 19.67
CA LYS A 508 -15.66 -4.71 18.68
C LYS A 508 -16.03 -5.69 17.59
N ARG A 509 -17.22 -5.52 17.02
CA ARG A 509 -17.65 -6.27 15.84
C ARG A 509 -17.35 -5.46 14.58
N VAL A 510 -16.50 -5.99 13.71
CA VAL A 510 -16.08 -5.37 12.44
C VAL A 510 -16.19 -6.42 11.34
N ASP A 511 -16.90 -6.12 10.26
CA ASP A 511 -17.13 -7.01 9.12
C ASP A 511 -17.63 -8.42 9.50
N GLY A 512 -18.45 -8.51 10.56
CA GLY A 512 -19.01 -9.76 11.06
C GLY A 512 -18.11 -10.52 12.05
N SER A 513 -16.84 -10.16 12.19
CA SER A 513 -15.89 -10.75 13.15
C SER A 513 -15.78 -9.93 14.43
N VAL A 514 -15.45 -10.57 15.55
CA VAL A 514 -15.09 -9.87 16.80
C VAL A 514 -13.57 -9.64 16.81
N ARG A 515 -13.12 -8.44 17.16
CA ARG A 515 -11.70 -8.05 17.24
C ARG A 515 -11.48 -7.02 18.35
N LEU A 516 -10.28 -6.86 18.88
CA LEU A 516 -9.95 -5.86 19.91
C LEU A 516 -9.68 -4.48 19.31
N GLY A 517 -10.26 -3.41 19.86
CA GLY A 517 -10.00 -2.04 19.42
C GLY A 517 -10.14 -1.03 20.56
N LYS A 518 -9.64 0.19 20.36
CA LYS A 518 -9.78 1.28 21.34
C LYS A 518 -11.26 1.54 21.64
N PRO A 519 -11.67 1.78 22.90
CA PRO A 519 -13.07 2.07 23.21
C PRO A 519 -13.55 3.29 22.44
N THR A 520 -14.73 3.21 21.84
CA THR A 520 -15.33 4.37 21.16
C THR A 520 -15.80 5.35 22.24
N ILE A 521 -15.19 6.52 22.32
CA ILE A 521 -15.67 7.59 23.21
C ILE A 521 -16.98 8.11 22.58
N GLY A 522 -18.11 7.75 23.17
CA GLY A 522 -19.41 8.31 22.79
C GLY A 522 -19.45 9.80 23.16
N GLY A 523 -19.95 10.62 22.23
CA GLY A 523 -20.32 12.01 22.49
C GLY A 523 -21.63 12.15 23.25
#